data_AF-A0A7V6VMH9-F1
#
_entry.id   AF-A0A7V6VMH9-F1
#
_cell.length_a   1.000
_cell.length_b   1.000
_cell.length_c   1.000
_cell.angle_alpha   90.00
_cell.angle_beta   90.00
_cell.angle_gamma   90.00
#
_symmetry.space_group_name_H-M   'P 1'
#
loop_
_entity.id
_entity.type
_entity.pdbx_description
1 polymer ?
#
loop_
_entity_poly.entity_id
_entity_poly.type
_entity_poly.pdbx_seq_one_letter_code
_entity_poly.pdbx_strand_id
1 'polypeptide(L)'
;MKKLNAKRVRRHMLRTFEFWQLDEKFLIISPDKKLCTLTGMESLPESDTGYFGYAYLDDTLRVAFLGFCNEEDGTYKYFDADQVLVAQAHMLPTMLVRVVKPTEELVKHPFVRGVLEFHQSDILRRSTLALRQIDHLRDPLRPEILKAAWIKDENKLERIFDDSVKVYVDALLTAYEQAEKDGIRARDVEIEGEPEPPPVDAMIVEFVRITDLTPANNGTWRAVLLDDISGTRKKKKGDDVTLSLVTTTIDEEERSYTMLFIDVDAPIEDTAIDVTSFKPFRLPWRIAYTLECPDCNFKNTYYLGRSGEDRLLFKEIIEEIRAGRVDPLIAIDLVQRDDCEIDFSRELYRCRSCGTLDVKKRVRLITKDHTLSMMYYCLECGERMSHIKRGHIASLDCPRCHEQLNPVEEALWDGVDPN
;
A
#
# COMPACT_ATOMS: atom_id res chain seq x y z
N MET A 1 11.62 27.71 -23.16
CA MET A 1 10.62 26.82 -22.53
C MET A 1 11.16 25.39 -22.60
N LYS A 2 11.24 24.69 -21.47
CA LYS A 2 11.94 23.39 -21.37
C LYS A 2 11.04 22.27 -21.90
N LYS A 3 11.51 21.56 -22.92
CA LYS A 3 10.95 20.28 -23.36
C LYS A 3 11.31 19.23 -22.30
N LEU A 4 10.31 18.50 -21.82
CA LEU A 4 10.49 17.47 -20.79
C LEU A 4 10.35 16.08 -21.41
N ASN A 5 11.28 15.19 -21.09
CA ASN A 5 11.32 13.83 -21.63
C ASN A 5 10.60 12.85 -20.69
N ALA A 6 9.82 11.93 -21.24
CA ALA A 6 9.11 10.90 -20.48
C ALA A 6 9.13 9.54 -21.19
N LYS A 7 9.45 8.47 -20.43
CA LYS A 7 9.42 7.10 -20.94
C LYS A 7 8.02 6.51 -20.82
N ARG A 8 7.49 6.01 -21.94
CA ARG A 8 6.14 5.44 -22.07
C ARG A 8 6.13 3.97 -21.64
N VAL A 9 5.04 3.53 -21.02
CA VAL A 9 4.98 2.17 -20.44
C VAL A 9 3.89 1.33 -21.09
N ARG A 10 2.62 1.63 -20.84
CA ARG A 10 1.47 0.79 -21.21
C ARG A 10 0.24 1.63 -21.53
N ARG A 11 -0.61 1.08 -22.40
CA ARG A 11 -1.92 1.63 -22.75
C ARG A 11 -2.97 1.06 -21.79
N HIS A 12 -3.85 1.93 -21.29
CA HIS A 12 -4.89 1.60 -20.33
C HIS A 12 -6.20 2.25 -20.75
N MET A 13 -7.33 1.67 -20.34
CA MET A 13 -8.66 2.26 -20.54
C MET A 13 -9.05 3.03 -19.29
N LEU A 14 -9.33 4.33 -19.40
CA LEU A 14 -9.53 5.20 -18.23
C LEU A 14 -10.74 4.79 -17.36
N ARG A 15 -11.83 4.30 -17.96
CA ARG A 15 -13.10 3.97 -17.28
C ARG A 15 -13.20 2.56 -16.73
N THR A 16 -12.46 1.61 -17.28
CA THR A 16 -12.67 0.17 -17.04
C THR A 16 -11.52 -0.46 -16.25
N PHE A 17 -10.64 0.36 -15.68
CA PHE A 17 -9.43 -0.12 -15.03
C PHE A 17 -9.50 0.14 -13.53
N GLU A 18 -8.83 -0.73 -12.79
CA GLU A 18 -8.77 -0.68 -11.35
C GLU A 18 -8.06 0.61 -10.91
N PHE A 19 -8.68 1.38 -10.01
CA PHE A 19 -8.20 2.73 -9.69
C PHE A 19 -6.73 2.71 -9.23
N TRP A 20 -6.30 1.71 -8.45
CA TRP A 20 -4.93 1.60 -7.93
C TRP A 20 -3.86 1.48 -9.02
N GLN A 21 -4.24 1.13 -10.25
CA GLN A 21 -3.30 1.03 -11.36
C GLN A 21 -3.07 2.38 -12.07
N LEU A 22 -4.01 3.33 -11.92
CA LEU A 22 -3.94 4.68 -12.49
C LEU A 22 -3.67 5.76 -11.44
N ASP A 23 -3.90 5.44 -10.18
CA ASP A 23 -3.70 6.35 -9.07
C ASP A 23 -2.23 6.78 -8.92
N GLU A 24 -2.06 8.08 -8.70
CA GLU A 24 -0.79 8.79 -8.70
C GLU A 24 0.05 8.54 -9.97
N LYS A 25 -0.60 8.45 -11.13
CA LYS A 25 0.09 8.27 -12.42
C LYS A 25 -0.06 9.48 -13.32
N PHE A 26 1.05 9.81 -13.98
CA PHE A 26 1.01 10.70 -15.14
C PHE A 26 0.43 9.98 -16.34
N LEU A 27 -0.43 10.67 -17.08
CA LEU A 27 -1.15 10.15 -18.22
C LEU A 27 -0.86 10.99 -19.47
N ILE A 28 -0.68 10.31 -20.59
CA ILE A 28 -0.88 10.89 -21.92
C ILE A 28 -2.28 10.53 -22.37
N ILE A 29 -3.06 11.56 -22.72
CA ILE A 29 -4.45 11.46 -23.13
C ILE A 29 -4.53 11.86 -24.59
N SER A 30 -5.04 10.96 -25.43
CA SER A 30 -5.20 11.24 -26.86
C SER A 30 -6.19 12.40 -27.09
N PRO A 31 -5.99 13.19 -28.15
CA PRO A 31 -6.90 14.28 -28.47
C PRO A 31 -8.30 13.75 -28.77
N ASP A 32 -9.32 14.31 -28.10
CA ASP A 32 -10.72 14.03 -28.35
C ASP A 32 -11.53 15.32 -28.22
N LYS A 33 -12.19 15.74 -29.30
CA LYS A 33 -13.01 16.97 -29.32
C LYS A 33 -14.16 16.92 -28.33
N LYS A 34 -14.60 15.73 -27.92
CA LYS A 34 -15.64 15.57 -26.89
C LYS A 34 -15.21 16.13 -25.54
N LEU A 35 -13.90 16.13 -25.24
CA LEU A 35 -13.38 16.63 -23.96
C LEU A 35 -13.79 18.09 -23.70
N CYS A 36 -13.66 18.95 -24.70
CA CYS A 36 -13.97 20.38 -24.57
C CYS A 36 -15.48 20.67 -24.51
N THR A 37 -16.31 19.67 -24.85
CA THR A 37 -17.78 19.76 -24.79
C THR A 37 -18.38 19.24 -23.48
N LEU A 38 -17.55 18.68 -22.59
CA LEU A 38 -18.01 18.19 -21.29
C LEU A 38 -18.23 19.36 -20.35
N THR A 39 -19.30 19.27 -19.55
CA THR A 39 -19.60 20.23 -18.49
C THR A 39 -18.42 20.33 -17.52
N GLY A 40 -17.91 21.55 -17.30
CA GLY A 40 -16.75 21.82 -16.45
C GLY A 40 -15.39 21.68 -17.13
N MET A 41 -15.35 21.37 -18.43
CA MET A 41 -14.14 21.27 -19.25
C MET A 41 -14.13 22.26 -20.41
N GLU A 42 -15.03 23.25 -20.42
CA GLU A 42 -15.19 24.22 -21.50
C GLU A 42 -13.97 25.14 -21.67
N SER A 43 -13.20 25.32 -20.60
CA SER A 43 -11.95 26.09 -20.58
C SER A 43 -10.71 25.25 -20.95
N LEU A 44 -10.85 23.95 -21.20
CA LEU A 44 -9.75 23.12 -21.66
C LEU A 44 -9.33 23.59 -23.06
N PRO A 45 -8.08 24.04 -23.26
CA PRO A 45 -7.62 24.48 -24.58
C PRO A 45 -7.66 23.33 -25.57
N GLU A 46 -8.20 23.52 -26.78
CA GLU A 46 -8.17 22.48 -27.81
C GLU A 46 -6.73 22.05 -28.14
N SER A 47 -6.53 20.75 -28.32
CA SER A 47 -5.24 20.15 -28.67
C SER A 47 -5.41 19.13 -29.77
N ASP A 48 -4.62 19.29 -30.84
CA ASP A 48 -4.52 18.31 -31.93
C ASP A 48 -3.54 17.17 -31.63
N THR A 49 -2.66 17.36 -30.64
CA THR A 49 -1.60 16.39 -30.29
C THR A 49 -1.87 15.62 -28.99
N GLY A 50 -2.91 16.02 -28.25
CA GLY A 50 -3.33 15.41 -26.99
C GLY A 50 -2.94 16.21 -25.74
N TYR A 51 -3.23 15.63 -24.58
CA TYR A 51 -3.05 16.25 -23.27
C TYR A 51 -2.13 15.45 -22.37
N PHE A 52 -1.43 16.18 -21.52
CA PHE A 52 -0.71 15.65 -20.39
C PHE A 52 -1.54 15.82 -19.12
N GLY A 53 -1.76 14.72 -18.40
CA GLY A 53 -2.55 14.74 -17.19
C GLY A 53 -1.92 13.96 -16.03
N TYR A 54 -2.53 14.08 -14.87
CA TYR A 54 -2.18 13.37 -13.66
C TYR A 54 -3.44 12.80 -13.03
N ALA A 55 -3.50 11.47 -12.91
CA ALA A 55 -4.58 10.77 -12.27
C ALA A 55 -4.27 10.55 -10.79
N TYR A 56 -5.27 10.80 -9.96
CA TYR A 56 -5.18 10.62 -8.50
C TYR A 56 -6.58 10.34 -7.93
N LEU A 57 -6.63 9.63 -6.82
CA LEU A 57 -7.86 9.30 -6.13
C LEU A 57 -8.19 10.35 -5.05
N ASP A 58 -9.35 10.99 -5.15
CA ASP A 58 -9.90 11.89 -4.14
C ASP A 58 -11.41 11.65 -4.05
N ASP A 59 -11.77 10.71 -3.16
CA ASP A 59 -13.00 9.92 -3.12
C ASP A 59 -13.23 9.13 -4.42
N THR A 60 -13.38 9.84 -5.53
CA THR A 60 -13.45 9.27 -6.88
C THR A 60 -12.12 9.42 -7.61
N LEU A 61 -11.88 8.59 -8.64
CA LEU A 61 -10.73 8.76 -9.51
C LEU A 61 -10.87 10.08 -10.29
N ARG A 62 -9.88 10.98 -10.15
CA ARG A 62 -9.83 12.26 -10.83
C ARG A 62 -8.66 12.32 -11.80
N VAL A 63 -8.81 13.14 -12.84
CA VAL A 63 -7.77 13.43 -13.82
C VAL A 63 -7.59 14.94 -13.88
N ALA A 64 -6.41 15.40 -13.47
CA ALA A 64 -5.96 16.76 -13.64
C ALA A 64 -5.28 16.91 -15.01
N PHE A 65 -5.70 17.89 -15.80
CA PHE A 65 -5.08 18.25 -17.07
C PHE A 65 -4.02 19.31 -16.81
N LEU A 66 -2.75 18.91 -16.95
CA LEU A 66 -1.60 19.73 -16.61
C LEU A 66 -1.04 20.48 -17.83
N GLY A 67 -1.27 19.99 -19.03
CA GLY A 67 -0.69 20.59 -20.22
C GLY A 67 -0.98 19.87 -21.54
N PHE A 68 -0.25 20.26 -22.57
CA PHE A 68 -0.24 19.63 -23.87
C PHE A 68 0.85 18.56 -23.95
N CYS A 69 0.61 17.51 -24.75
CA CYS A 69 1.65 16.55 -25.10
C CYS A 69 1.85 16.48 -26.62
N ASN A 70 3.08 16.25 -27.06
CA ASN A 70 3.39 15.78 -28.40
C ASN A 70 3.84 14.33 -28.30
N GLU A 71 2.98 13.41 -28.77
CA GLU A 71 3.26 11.98 -28.74
C GLU A 71 4.39 11.58 -29.71
N GLU A 72 4.69 12.31 -30.77
CA GLU A 72 5.79 11.92 -31.66
C GLU A 72 7.13 12.17 -30.98
N ASP A 73 7.30 13.37 -30.41
CA ASP A 73 8.53 13.80 -29.78
C ASP A 73 8.72 13.28 -28.35
N GLY A 74 7.67 12.75 -27.71
CA GLY A 74 7.71 12.35 -26.29
C GLY A 74 7.91 13.53 -25.33
N THR A 75 7.43 14.70 -25.75
CA THR A 75 7.56 15.95 -25.01
C THR A 75 6.20 16.46 -24.56
N TYR A 76 6.18 17.19 -23.45
CA TYR A 76 4.98 17.81 -22.92
C TYR A 76 5.30 19.23 -22.45
N LYS A 77 4.26 20.07 -22.43
CA LYS A 77 4.31 21.47 -22.04
C LYS A 77 3.15 21.75 -21.10
N TYR A 78 3.44 22.24 -19.89
CA TYR A 78 2.40 22.69 -18.96
C TYR A 78 1.56 23.83 -19.56
N PHE A 79 0.32 23.94 -19.11
CA PHE A 79 -0.48 25.12 -19.40
C PHE A 79 0.17 26.35 -18.75
N ASP A 80 0.05 27.50 -19.41
CA ASP A 80 0.54 28.78 -18.89
C ASP A 80 -0.43 29.40 -17.86
N ALA A 81 -1.52 28.70 -17.51
CA ALA A 81 -2.60 29.18 -16.65
C ALA A 81 -2.45 28.69 -15.20
N ASP A 82 -2.79 29.55 -14.24
CA ASP A 82 -2.74 29.25 -12.80
C ASP A 82 -3.78 28.23 -12.33
N GLN A 83 -4.79 27.92 -13.17
CA GLN A 83 -5.84 26.96 -12.85
C GLN A 83 -5.62 25.62 -13.55
N VAL A 84 -5.50 24.56 -12.75
CA VAL A 84 -5.48 23.17 -13.23
C VAL A 84 -6.91 22.69 -13.37
N LEU A 85 -7.26 22.22 -14.57
CA LEU A 85 -8.58 21.64 -14.83
C LEU A 85 -8.63 20.20 -14.34
N VAL A 86 -9.65 19.86 -13.55
CA VAL A 86 -9.79 18.53 -12.95
C VAL A 86 -11.17 17.97 -13.29
N ALA A 87 -11.21 16.75 -13.80
CA ALA A 87 -12.45 16.03 -14.09
C ALA A 87 -12.49 14.69 -13.36
N GLN A 88 -13.70 14.24 -13.01
CA GLN A 88 -13.92 12.88 -12.51
C GLN A 88 -13.81 11.89 -13.68
N ALA A 89 -13.06 10.80 -13.49
CA ALA A 89 -12.76 9.84 -14.54
C ALA A 89 -14.01 9.17 -15.14
N HIS A 90 -15.06 8.97 -14.33
CA HIS A 90 -16.32 8.41 -14.83
C HIS A 90 -17.10 9.37 -15.74
N MET A 91 -16.89 10.69 -15.62
CA MET A 91 -17.53 11.71 -16.48
C MET A 91 -16.84 11.81 -17.85
N LEU A 92 -15.54 11.53 -17.90
CA LEU A 92 -14.74 11.51 -19.13
C LEU A 92 -15.18 10.36 -20.05
N PRO A 93 -15.19 10.51 -21.39
CA PRO A 93 -15.54 9.42 -22.28
C PRO A 93 -14.57 8.24 -22.13
N THR A 94 -14.98 7.05 -22.58
CA THR A 94 -14.11 5.89 -22.62
C THR A 94 -12.94 6.17 -23.55
N MET A 95 -11.76 6.45 -23.00
CA MET A 95 -10.56 6.82 -23.74
C MET A 95 -9.37 5.97 -23.33
N LEU A 96 -8.46 5.80 -24.30
CA LEU A 96 -7.19 5.14 -24.10
C LEU A 96 -6.19 6.16 -23.56
N VAL A 97 -5.61 5.86 -22.40
CA VAL A 97 -4.54 6.65 -21.79
C VAL A 97 -3.25 5.87 -21.76
N ARG A 98 -2.10 6.56 -21.74
CA ARG A 98 -0.81 5.92 -21.52
C ARG A 98 -0.17 6.40 -20.23
N VAL A 99 0.27 5.46 -19.41
CA VAL A 99 0.99 5.78 -18.19
C VAL A 99 2.42 6.23 -18.53
N VAL A 100 2.79 7.35 -17.93
CA VAL A 100 4.09 7.99 -18.01
C VAL A 100 4.83 7.79 -16.68
N LYS A 101 6.12 7.47 -16.78
CA LYS A 101 6.99 7.42 -15.61
C LYS A 101 7.34 8.83 -15.14
N PRO A 102 7.15 9.14 -13.84
CA PRO A 102 7.48 10.44 -13.30
C PRO A 102 9.00 10.69 -13.35
N THR A 103 9.42 11.84 -13.87
CA THR A 103 10.76 12.38 -13.67
C THR A 103 10.77 13.29 -12.44
N GLU A 104 11.95 13.66 -11.93
CA GLU A 104 12.07 14.59 -10.81
C GLU A 104 11.33 15.92 -11.06
N GLU A 105 11.39 16.45 -12.27
CA GLU A 105 10.71 17.70 -12.64
C GLU A 105 9.18 17.55 -12.63
N LEU A 106 8.65 16.39 -13.02
CA LEU A 106 7.22 16.11 -12.96
C LEU A 106 6.68 16.07 -11.53
N VAL A 107 7.41 15.40 -10.64
CA VAL A 107 7.00 15.25 -9.23
C VAL A 107 7.05 16.60 -8.50
N LYS A 108 7.93 17.52 -8.94
CA LYS A 108 8.05 18.86 -8.36
C LYS A 108 6.96 19.84 -8.80
N HIS A 109 6.08 19.46 -9.73
CA HIS A 109 4.97 20.32 -10.14
C HIS A 109 4.09 20.68 -8.91
N PRO A 110 3.75 21.96 -8.65
CA PRO A 110 3.08 22.37 -7.41
C PRO A 110 1.78 21.61 -7.12
N PHE A 111 0.94 21.40 -8.13
CA PHE A 111 -0.30 20.62 -8.00
C PHE A 111 -0.02 19.16 -7.61
N VAL A 112 0.96 18.53 -8.27
CA VAL A 112 1.30 17.12 -8.02
C VAL A 112 1.86 16.97 -6.61
N ARG A 113 2.74 17.89 -6.20
CA ARG A 113 3.26 17.93 -4.84
C ARG A 113 2.14 18.05 -3.81
N GLY A 114 1.16 18.93 -4.04
CA GLY A 114 -0.01 19.06 -3.17
C GLY A 114 -0.83 17.77 -3.07
N VAL A 115 -1.06 17.06 -4.17
CA VAL A 115 -1.75 15.76 -4.16
C VAL A 115 -0.94 14.71 -3.39
N LEU A 116 0.38 14.63 -3.62
CA LEU A 116 1.24 13.69 -2.92
C LEU A 116 1.33 13.99 -1.42
N GLU A 117 1.40 15.26 -1.03
CA GLU A 117 1.36 15.70 0.37
C GLU A 117 0.02 15.32 1.03
N PHE A 118 -1.10 15.52 0.32
CA PHE A 118 -2.42 15.08 0.78
C PHE A 118 -2.47 13.56 0.99
N HIS A 119 -2.02 12.77 0.01
CA HIS A 119 -2.01 11.31 0.13
C HIS A 119 -1.09 10.80 1.24
N GLN A 120 0.06 11.44 1.46
CA GLN A 120 0.95 11.13 2.57
C GLN A 120 0.28 11.39 3.92
N SER A 121 -0.49 12.48 4.04
CA SER A 121 -1.24 12.79 5.25
C SER A 121 -2.39 11.82 5.54
N ASP A 122 -2.91 11.15 4.51
CA ASP A 122 -4.05 10.22 4.58
C ASP A 122 -3.62 8.75 4.36
N ILE A 123 -2.35 8.43 4.68
CA ILE A 123 -1.73 7.15 4.30
C ILE A 123 -2.53 5.94 4.77
N LEU A 124 -3.06 5.93 5.99
CA LEU A 124 -3.76 4.77 6.56
C LEU A 124 -5.06 4.46 5.84
N ARG A 125 -5.85 5.49 5.53
CA ARG A 125 -7.08 5.37 4.72
C ARG A 125 -6.73 4.89 3.32
N ARG A 126 -5.69 5.47 2.72
CA ARG A 126 -5.18 5.12 1.38
C ARG A 126 -4.59 3.71 1.33
N SER A 127 -4.00 3.21 2.41
CA SER A 127 -3.48 1.84 2.49
C SER A 127 -4.58 0.81 2.26
N THR A 128 -5.78 1.09 2.74
CA THR A 128 -6.90 0.16 2.54
C THR A 128 -7.26 0.06 1.07
N LEU A 129 -7.19 1.16 0.33
CA LEU A 129 -7.43 1.22 -1.11
C LEU A 129 -6.37 0.44 -1.91
N ALA A 130 -5.22 0.11 -1.32
CA ALA A 130 -4.22 -0.77 -1.93
C ALA A 130 -4.47 -2.27 -1.66
N LEU A 131 -5.39 -2.63 -0.74
CA LEU A 131 -5.69 -4.02 -0.38
C LEU A 131 -6.59 -4.69 -1.42
N ARG A 132 -5.96 -5.49 -2.28
CA ARG A 132 -6.68 -6.13 -3.39
C ARG A 132 -7.75 -7.14 -2.99
N GLN A 133 -7.55 -7.78 -1.85
CA GLN A 133 -8.43 -8.82 -1.35
C GLN A 133 -9.86 -8.33 -1.06
N ILE A 134 -10.04 -7.02 -0.82
CA ILE A 134 -11.36 -6.41 -0.54
C ILE A 134 -11.93 -5.63 -1.73
N ASP A 135 -11.32 -5.68 -2.92
CA ASP A 135 -11.80 -4.87 -4.06
C ASP A 135 -13.20 -5.25 -4.53
N HIS A 136 -13.59 -6.51 -4.38
CA HIS A 136 -14.94 -6.98 -4.70
C HIS A 136 -16.02 -6.40 -3.78
N LEU A 137 -15.64 -5.84 -2.63
CA LEU A 137 -16.55 -5.16 -1.70
C LEU A 137 -16.70 -3.67 -2.01
N ARG A 138 -15.85 -3.09 -2.87
CA ARG A 138 -15.84 -1.66 -3.17
C ARG A 138 -16.94 -1.26 -4.12
N ASP A 139 -17.43 -0.04 -3.95
CA ASP A 139 -18.21 0.60 -5.00
C ASP A 139 -17.29 0.91 -6.21
N PRO A 140 -17.64 0.47 -7.43
CA PRO A 140 -16.81 0.68 -8.63
C PRO A 140 -16.60 2.14 -9.01
N LEU A 141 -17.51 3.04 -8.63
CA LEU A 141 -17.43 4.47 -8.91
C LEU A 141 -16.82 5.25 -7.75
N ARG A 142 -16.95 4.72 -6.54
CA ARG A 142 -16.56 5.35 -5.28
C ARG A 142 -15.74 4.36 -4.42
N PRO A 143 -14.45 4.13 -4.75
CA PRO A 143 -13.63 3.12 -4.08
C PRO A 143 -13.48 3.30 -2.56
N GLU A 144 -13.72 4.51 -2.05
CA GLU A 144 -13.78 4.85 -0.63
C GLU A 144 -14.99 4.22 0.10
N ILE A 145 -16.00 3.77 -0.65
CA ILE A 145 -17.19 3.11 -0.12
C ILE A 145 -17.03 1.60 -0.27
N LEU A 146 -17.26 0.89 0.84
CA LEU A 146 -17.21 -0.56 0.93
C LEU A 146 -18.53 -1.13 1.46
N LYS A 147 -18.81 -2.38 1.14
CA LYS A 147 -19.84 -3.18 1.81
C LYS A 147 -19.20 -4.01 2.92
N ALA A 148 -19.79 -3.97 4.11
CA ALA A 148 -19.43 -4.82 5.23
C ALA A 148 -20.66 -5.62 5.70
N ALA A 149 -20.44 -6.85 6.14
CA ALA A 149 -21.46 -7.72 6.67
C ALA A 149 -21.68 -7.43 8.15
N TRP A 150 -22.94 -7.43 8.57
CA TRP A 150 -23.32 -7.44 9.97
C TRP A 150 -24.19 -8.65 10.22
N ILE A 151 -23.84 -9.43 11.24
CA ILE A 151 -24.58 -10.62 11.64
C ILE A 151 -25.54 -10.22 12.77
N LYS A 152 -26.83 -10.35 12.50
CA LYS A 152 -27.85 -10.00 13.48
C LYS A 152 -27.84 -10.99 14.64
N ASP A 153 -27.87 -10.44 15.86
CA ASP A 153 -27.86 -11.22 17.11
C ASP A 153 -26.65 -12.17 17.25
N GLU A 154 -25.51 -11.85 16.62
CA GLU A 154 -24.28 -12.65 16.64
C GLU A 154 -23.85 -13.04 18.07
N ASN A 155 -23.72 -12.07 18.96
CA ASN A 155 -23.38 -12.29 20.38
C ASN A 155 -24.34 -13.24 21.10
N LYS A 156 -25.60 -13.33 20.67
CA LYS A 156 -26.57 -14.27 21.23
C LYS A 156 -26.34 -15.67 20.66
N LEU A 157 -26.08 -15.78 19.36
CA LEU A 157 -25.78 -17.06 18.69
C LEU A 157 -24.47 -17.66 19.23
N GLU A 158 -23.43 -16.83 19.39
CA GLU A 158 -22.15 -17.24 19.96
C GLU A 158 -22.32 -17.76 21.39
N ARG A 159 -23.06 -17.04 22.25
CA ARG A 159 -23.35 -17.53 23.61
C ARG A 159 -24.11 -18.85 23.64
N ILE A 160 -25.09 -19.04 22.75
CA ILE A 160 -25.84 -20.31 22.65
C ILE A 160 -24.88 -21.44 22.28
N PHE A 161 -23.98 -21.20 21.33
CA PHE A 161 -22.97 -22.17 20.93
C PHE A 161 -21.98 -22.46 22.07
N ASP A 162 -21.41 -21.43 22.70
CA ASP A 162 -20.48 -21.57 23.83
C ASP A 162 -21.09 -22.33 25.01
N ASP A 163 -22.36 -22.07 25.33
CA ASP A 163 -23.07 -22.78 26.39
C ASP A 163 -23.29 -24.25 26.01
N SER A 164 -23.57 -24.55 24.73
CA SER A 164 -23.65 -25.93 24.25
C SER A 164 -22.30 -26.66 24.30
N VAL A 165 -21.20 -25.95 24.00
CA VAL A 165 -19.83 -26.47 24.13
C VAL A 165 -19.48 -26.77 25.56
N LYS A 166 -19.81 -25.89 26.51
CA LYS A 166 -19.58 -26.14 27.94
C LYS A 166 -20.33 -27.37 28.42
N VAL A 167 -21.62 -27.49 28.06
CA VAL A 167 -22.43 -28.66 28.43
C VAL A 167 -21.82 -29.95 27.87
N TYR A 168 -21.36 -29.92 26.62
CA TYR A 168 -20.69 -31.06 26.00
C TYR A 168 -19.37 -31.41 26.70
N VAL A 169 -18.51 -30.43 26.98
CA VAL A 169 -17.24 -30.63 27.69
C VAL A 169 -17.47 -31.20 29.09
N ASP A 170 -18.46 -30.70 29.83
CA ASP A 170 -18.79 -31.21 31.17
C ASP A 170 -19.30 -32.65 31.12
N ALA A 171 -20.13 -32.99 30.13
CA ALA A 171 -20.56 -34.36 29.87
C ALA A 171 -19.37 -35.27 29.53
N LEU A 172 -18.40 -34.74 28.77
CA LEU A 172 -17.20 -35.45 28.35
C LEU A 172 -16.24 -35.74 29.49
N LEU A 173 -16.03 -34.76 30.37
CA LEU A 173 -15.27 -34.97 31.61
C LEU A 173 -15.95 -36.01 32.51
N THR A 174 -17.27 -35.93 32.68
CA THR A 174 -18.03 -36.88 33.51
C THR A 174 -17.95 -38.30 32.95
N ALA A 175 -18.08 -38.46 31.63
CA ALA A 175 -17.96 -39.75 30.96
C ALA A 175 -16.55 -40.34 31.08
N TYR A 176 -15.51 -39.51 30.99
CA TYR A 176 -14.12 -39.95 31.22
C TYR A 176 -13.89 -40.41 32.67
N GLU A 177 -14.41 -39.68 33.67
CA GLU A 177 -14.30 -40.08 35.08
C GLU A 177 -15.02 -41.42 35.36
N GLN A 178 -16.17 -41.65 34.72
CA GLN A 178 -16.90 -42.90 34.84
C GLN A 178 -16.19 -44.05 34.13
N ALA A 179 -15.68 -43.81 32.91
CA ALA A 179 -14.89 -44.77 32.15
C ALA A 179 -13.63 -45.21 32.90
N GLU A 180 -12.94 -44.30 33.57
CA GLU A 180 -11.78 -44.62 34.41
C GLU A 180 -12.15 -45.57 35.56
N LYS A 181 -13.29 -45.33 36.24
CA LYS A 181 -13.81 -46.23 37.28
C LYS A 181 -14.19 -47.61 36.74
N ASP A 182 -14.67 -47.65 35.50
CA ASP A 182 -15.09 -48.87 34.82
C ASP A 182 -13.93 -49.59 34.09
N GLY A 183 -12.70 -49.06 34.18
CA GLY A 183 -11.51 -49.63 33.55
C GLY A 183 -11.45 -49.49 32.02
N ILE A 184 -12.25 -48.59 31.46
CA ILE A 184 -12.34 -48.25 30.04
C ILE A 184 -11.31 -47.16 29.72
N ARG A 185 -10.63 -47.26 28.57
CA ARG A 185 -9.65 -46.24 28.16
C ARG A 185 -10.38 -45.02 27.60
N ALA A 186 -9.92 -43.82 27.90
CA ALA A 186 -10.54 -42.55 27.47
C ALA A 186 -10.81 -42.44 25.96
N ARG A 187 -9.94 -43.03 25.11
CA ARG A 187 -10.12 -43.03 23.64
C ARG A 187 -11.28 -43.91 23.14
N ASP A 188 -11.78 -44.80 23.99
CA ASP A 188 -12.85 -45.75 23.70
C ASP A 188 -14.21 -45.19 24.25
N VAL A 189 -14.25 -43.94 24.74
CA VAL A 189 -15.45 -43.25 25.22
C VAL A 189 -16.03 -42.42 24.09
N GLU A 190 -17.18 -42.84 23.58
CA GLU A 190 -17.95 -42.11 22.58
C GLU A 190 -19.08 -41.31 23.26
N ILE A 191 -19.23 -40.05 22.85
CA ILE A 191 -20.29 -39.17 23.34
C ILE A 191 -21.00 -38.59 22.13
N GLU A 192 -22.29 -38.88 22.03
CA GLU A 192 -23.14 -38.35 20.98
C GLU A 192 -23.45 -36.86 21.22
N GLY A 193 -23.64 -36.13 20.12
CA GLY A 193 -24.08 -34.73 20.17
C GLY A 193 -22.94 -33.73 20.35
N GLU A 194 -21.85 -33.89 19.59
CA GLU A 194 -20.86 -32.83 19.45
C GLU A 194 -21.57 -31.53 19.05
N PRO A 195 -21.33 -30.42 19.75
CA PRO A 195 -22.01 -29.15 19.48
C PRO A 195 -21.62 -28.68 18.08
N GLU A 196 -22.60 -28.61 17.20
CA GLU A 196 -22.42 -28.03 15.87
C GLU A 196 -22.65 -26.52 15.94
N PRO A 197 -21.89 -25.73 15.16
CA PRO A 197 -22.15 -24.30 15.04
C PRO A 197 -23.59 -24.07 14.55
N PRO A 198 -24.19 -22.91 14.88
CA PRO A 198 -25.53 -22.58 14.40
C PRO A 198 -25.58 -22.72 12.87
N PRO A 199 -26.65 -23.31 12.31
CA PRO A 199 -26.71 -23.52 10.88
C PRO A 199 -26.76 -22.17 10.17
N VAL A 200 -26.11 -22.07 9.01
CA VAL A 200 -25.87 -20.80 8.30
C VAL A 200 -27.19 -20.07 7.98
N ASP A 201 -28.28 -20.81 7.75
CA ASP A 201 -29.62 -20.29 7.50
C ASP A 201 -30.28 -19.64 8.74
N ALA A 202 -29.79 -19.93 9.94
CA ALA A 202 -30.19 -19.24 11.17
C ALA A 202 -29.50 -17.86 11.33
N MET A 203 -28.41 -17.62 10.60
CA MET A 203 -27.67 -16.35 10.64
C MET A 203 -28.24 -15.35 9.65
N ILE A 204 -28.90 -14.30 10.16
CA ILE A 204 -29.38 -13.21 9.32
C ILE A 204 -28.21 -12.24 9.10
N VAL A 205 -27.68 -12.23 7.86
CA VAL A 205 -26.60 -11.33 7.45
C VAL A 205 -27.17 -10.14 6.69
N GLU A 206 -26.82 -8.93 7.12
CA GLU A 206 -27.14 -7.68 6.43
C GLU A 206 -25.85 -7.05 5.88
N PHE A 207 -25.89 -6.54 4.65
CA PHE A 207 -24.77 -5.80 4.08
C PHE A 207 -25.01 -4.30 4.20
N VAL A 208 -24.11 -3.63 4.91
CA VAL A 208 -24.18 -2.20 5.25
C VAL A 208 -23.05 -1.47 4.54
N ARG A 209 -23.31 -0.26 4.03
CA ARG A 209 -22.25 0.56 3.43
C ARG A 209 -21.45 1.28 4.50
N ILE A 210 -20.14 1.29 4.32
CA ILE A 210 -19.18 1.97 5.17
C ILE A 210 -18.23 2.82 4.32
N THR A 211 -17.55 3.75 4.96
CA THR A 211 -16.45 4.54 4.37
C THR A 211 -15.36 4.79 5.39
N ASP A 212 -14.27 5.42 4.97
CA ASP A 212 -13.12 5.77 5.83
C ASP A 212 -12.57 4.55 6.58
N LEU A 213 -12.46 3.41 5.88
CA LEU A 213 -11.83 2.22 6.42
C LEU A 213 -10.36 2.55 6.72
N THR A 214 -9.96 2.38 7.97
CA THR A 214 -8.58 2.56 8.44
C THR A 214 -8.18 1.38 9.32
N PRO A 215 -6.94 0.86 9.21
CA PRO A 215 -6.45 -0.12 10.18
C PRO A 215 -6.48 0.49 11.58
N ALA A 216 -6.76 -0.32 12.59
CA ALA A 216 -6.70 0.05 14.00
C ALA A 216 -5.88 -0.99 14.78
N ASN A 217 -5.54 -0.68 16.02
CA ASN A 217 -4.72 -1.55 16.85
C ASN A 217 -5.41 -2.92 17.10
N ASN A 218 -4.63 -3.90 17.59
CA ASN A 218 -5.10 -5.26 17.94
C ASN A 218 -5.72 -6.04 16.77
N GLY A 219 -5.21 -5.84 15.55
CA GLY A 219 -5.69 -6.55 14.35
C GLY A 219 -7.10 -6.15 13.89
N THR A 220 -7.66 -5.07 14.44
CA THR A 220 -8.99 -4.57 14.08
C THR A 220 -8.92 -3.49 13.00
N TRP A 221 -10.08 -3.07 12.54
CA TRP A 221 -10.26 -1.97 11.60
C TRP A 221 -11.35 -1.03 12.13
N ARG A 222 -11.28 0.24 11.74
CA ARG A 222 -12.31 1.24 12.01
C ARG A 222 -12.89 1.72 10.69
N ALA A 223 -14.20 1.98 10.66
CA ALA A 223 -14.86 2.66 9.55
C ALA A 223 -16.05 3.49 10.04
N VAL A 224 -16.60 4.33 9.17
CA VAL A 224 -17.79 5.14 9.42
C VAL A 224 -18.99 4.55 8.67
N LEU A 225 -20.12 4.40 9.35
CA LEU A 225 -21.36 3.93 8.74
C LEU A 225 -21.96 4.95 7.77
N LEU A 226 -22.33 4.50 6.57
CA LEU A 226 -23.08 5.32 5.60
C LEU A 226 -24.60 5.04 5.63
N ASP A 227 -25.00 3.93 6.23
CA ASP A 227 -26.38 3.49 6.39
C ASP A 227 -26.67 3.17 7.87
N ASP A 228 -27.95 3.21 8.24
CA ASP A 228 -28.40 2.70 9.53
C ASP A 228 -28.39 1.16 9.54
N ILE A 229 -28.01 0.55 10.65
CA ILE A 229 -28.04 -0.91 10.80
C ILE A 229 -29.43 -1.33 11.28
N SER A 230 -30.11 -2.19 10.53
CA SER A 230 -31.49 -2.55 10.85
C SER A 230 -31.56 -3.41 12.12
N GLY A 231 -32.50 -3.11 13.02
CA GLY A 231 -32.72 -3.95 14.22
C GLY A 231 -31.78 -3.71 15.39
N THR A 232 -30.84 -2.77 15.31
CA THR A 232 -30.06 -2.27 16.46
C THR A 232 -30.24 -0.77 16.64
N ARG A 233 -30.19 -0.29 17.88
CA ARG A 233 -30.16 1.16 18.21
C ARG A 233 -28.76 1.63 18.63
N LYS A 234 -27.77 0.72 18.65
CA LYS A 234 -26.43 0.99 19.19
C LYS A 234 -25.60 1.85 18.25
N LYS A 235 -25.80 1.69 16.94
CA LYS A 235 -25.05 2.37 15.88
C LYS A 235 -26.02 2.84 14.80
N LYS A 236 -25.80 4.05 14.29
CA LYS A 236 -26.56 4.68 13.20
C LYS A 236 -25.61 5.26 12.16
N LYS A 237 -26.17 5.72 11.05
CA LYS A 237 -25.41 6.45 10.02
C LYS A 237 -24.57 7.57 10.63
N GLY A 238 -23.29 7.59 10.25
CA GLY A 238 -22.29 8.54 10.71
C GLY A 238 -21.53 8.12 11.96
N ASP A 239 -21.90 7.03 12.64
CA ASP A 239 -21.15 6.51 13.77
C ASP A 239 -19.94 5.68 13.30
N ASP A 240 -18.87 5.71 14.08
CA ASP A 240 -17.73 4.80 13.95
C ASP A 240 -18.12 3.37 14.36
N VAL A 241 -17.57 2.39 13.64
CA VAL A 241 -17.72 0.96 13.92
C VAL A 241 -16.37 0.24 13.83
N THR A 242 -16.23 -0.80 14.63
CA THR A 242 -15.09 -1.72 14.56
C THR A 242 -15.40 -2.81 13.56
N LEU A 243 -14.39 -3.19 12.78
CA LEU A 243 -14.50 -4.27 11.81
C LEU A 243 -13.38 -5.28 11.96
N SER A 244 -13.73 -6.52 11.65
CA SER A 244 -12.81 -7.63 11.47
C SER A 244 -12.69 -7.95 9.99
N LEU A 245 -11.45 -8.15 9.54
CA LEU A 245 -11.15 -8.59 8.17
C LEU A 245 -10.87 -10.08 8.19
N VAL A 246 -11.79 -10.88 7.65
CA VAL A 246 -11.71 -12.34 7.68
C VAL A 246 -11.47 -12.86 6.27
N THR A 247 -10.39 -13.61 6.09
CA THR A 247 -10.05 -14.26 4.83
C THR A 247 -10.21 -15.77 4.97
N THR A 248 -11.02 -16.37 4.11
CA THR A 248 -11.23 -17.82 4.05
C THR A 248 -10.79 -18.34 2.69
N THR A 249 -10.03 -19.43 2.69
CA THR A 249 -9.64 -20.13 1.46
C THR A 249 -10.59 -21.29 1.24
N ILE A 250 -11.18 -21.38 0.04
CA ILE A 250 -11.99 -22.52 -0.38
C ILE A 250 -11.03 -23.48 -1.10
N ASP A 251 -10.67 -24.57 -0.42
CA ASP A 251 -9.66 -25.54 -0.88
C ASP A 251 -9.98 -26.13 -2.26
N GLU A 252 -11.26 -26.34 -2.57
CA GLU A 252 -11.69 -26.89 -3.86
C GLU A 252 -11.42 -25.94 -5.06
N GLU A 253 -11.36 -24.64 -4.81
CA GLU A 253 -11.18 -23.62 -5.86
C GLU A 253 -9.79 -22.96 -5.85
N GLU A 254 -8.93 -23.27 -4.87
CA GLU A 254 -7.70 -22.51 -4.56
C GLU A 254 -7.92 -20.99 -4.51
N ARG A 255 -9.14 -20.55 -4.15
CA ARG A 255 -9.54 -19.15 -4.10
C ARG A 255 -9.73 -18.71 -2.66
N SER A 256 -9.15 -17.56 -2.35
CA SER A 256 -9.39 -16.85 -1.09
C SER A 256 -10.47 -15.79 -1.28
N TYR A 257 -11.38 -15.72 -0.33
CA TYR A 257 -12.42 -14.71 -0.24
C TYR A 257 -12.21 -13.95 1.07
N THR A 258 -12.23 -12.62 1.00
CA THR A 258 -12.05 -11.76 2.17
C THR A 258 -13.31 -10.95 2.42
N MET A 259 -13.82 -10.99 3.64
CA MET A 259 -15.00 -10.24 4.06
C MET A 259 -14.69 -9.30 5.22
N LEU A 260 -15.47 -8.22 5.30
CA LEU A 260 -15.48 -7.26 6.40
C LEU A 260 -16.71 -7.56 7.27
N PHE A 261 -16.50 -7.78 8.56
CA PHE A 261 -17.56 -7.99 9.54
C PHE A 261 -17.63 -6.82 10.51
N ILE A 262 -18.81 -6.25 10.71
CA ILE A 262 -19.07 -5.16 11.64
C ILE A 262 -19.33 -5.74 13.02
N ASP A 263 -18.54 -5.34 14.01
CA ASP A 263 -18.85 -5.55 15.42
C ASP A 263 -19.37 -4.23 16.02
N VAL A 264 -20.66 -4.24 16.38
CA VAL A 264 -21.35 -3.08 16.95
C VAL A 264 -21.11 -2.92 18.46
N ASP A 265 -20.57 -3.95 19.10
CA ASP A 265 -20.35 -4.04 20.54
C ASP A 265 -18.86 -3.92 20.91
N ALA A 266 -17.96 -4.18 19.97
CA ALA A 266 -16.53 -3.94 20.15
C ALA A 266 -16.21 -2.45 20.41
N PRO A 267 -15.19 -2.18 21.25
CA PRO A 267 -14.65 -0.84 21.39
C PRO A 267 -14.02 -0.38 20.06
N ILE A 268 -14.08 0.93 19.81
CA ILE A 268 -13.36 1.54 18.68
C ILE A 268 -11.91 1.71 19.11
N GLU A 269 -11.03 0.92 18.50
CA GLU A 269 -9.58 1.02 18.71
C GLU A 269 -9.00 2.24 17.99
N ASP A 270 -7.91 2.79 18.53
CA ASP A 270 -7.16 3.90 17.92
C ASP A 270 -5.96 3.40 17.10
N THR A 271 -5.20 4.32 16.52
CA THR A 271 -4.04 4.09 15.64
C THR A 271 -2.75 4.61 16.27
N ALA A 272 -2.40 4.08 17.44
CA ALA A 272 -1.20 4.48 18.16
C ALA A 272 -0.02 3.56 17.83
N ILE A 273 1.07 4.15 17.31
CA ILE A 273 2.32 3.45 17.00
C ILE A 273 3.40 3.90 17.99
N ASP A 274 3.83 2.98 18.85
CA ASP A 274 4.95 3.18 19.77
C ASP A 274 6.21 2.50 19.23
N VAL A 275 7.30 3.27 19.10
CA VAL A 275 8.58 2.75 18.60
C VAL A 275 9.64 2.82 19.70
N THR A 276 10.23 1.67 20.03
CA THR A 276 11.34 1.58 20.98
C THR A 276 12.63 1.13 20.29
N SER A 277 13.78 1.61 20.79
CA SER A 277 15.07 1.21 20.23
C SER A 277 15.44 -0.20 20.70
N PHE A 278 15.66 -1.11 19.78
CA PHE A 278 16.18 -2.45 20.08
C PHE A 278 17.71 -2.50 19.96
N LYS A 279 18.36 -3.36 20.75
CA LYS A 279 19.82 -3.51 20.72
C LYS A 279 20.24 -4.17 19.40
N PRO A 280 21.17 -3.58 18.63
CA PRO A 280 21.54 -4.14 17.32
C PRO A 280 22.11 -5.55 17.47
N PHE A 281 21.54 -6.51 16.73
CA PHE A 281 22.01 -7.91 16.72
C PHE A 281 23.22 -8.13 15.78
N ARG A 282 23.46 -7.20 14.83
CA ARG A 282 24.59 -7.27 13.88
C ARG A 282 25.55 -6.12 14.09
N LEU A 283 26.85 -6.45 14.11
CA LEU A 283 27.92 -5.45 14.11
C LEU A 283 27.79 -4.54 12.87
N PRO A 284 27.90 -3.22 13.02
CA PRO A 284 27.85 -2.31 11.89
C PRO A 284 29.06 -2.56 10.98
N TRP A 285 28.80 -2.85 9.71
CA TRP A 285 29.83 -2.77 8.67
C TRP A 285 29.76 -1.39 8.02
N ARG A 286 30.91 -0.86 7.63
CA ARG A 286 31.07 0.48 7.06
C ARG A 286 32.06 0.39 5.92
N ILE A 287 31.57 0.41 4.69
CA ILE A 287 32.44 0.24 3.53
C ILE A 287 32.12 1.30 2.49
N ALA A 288 33.15 1.99 2.04
CA ALA A 288 33.11 2.90 0.91
C ALA A 288 33.63 2.18 -0.33
N TYR A 289 32.87 2.24 -1.42
CA TYR A 289 33.24 1.70 -2.73
C TYR A 289 33.50 2.85 -3.70
N THR A 290 34.73 2.96 -4.23
CA THR A 290 35.03 3.87 -5.33
C THR A 290 34.97 3.10 -6.64
N LEU A 291 34.03 3.47 -7.51
CA LEU A 291 33.84 2.89 -8.83
C LEU A 291 34.32 3.88 -9.89
N GLU A 292 35.17 3.40 -10.81
CA GLU A 292 35.69 4.19 -11.92
C GLU A 292 35.42 3.46 -13.24
N CYS A 293 35.03 4.21 -14.26
CA CYS A 293 34.89 3.69 -15.61
C CYS A 293 36.21 3.87 -16.37
N PRO A 294 36.74 2.82 -17.02
CA PRO A 294 37.95 2.96 -17.82
C PRO A 294 37.74 3.79 -19.10
N ASP A 295 36.52 3.81 -19.65
CA ASP A 295 36.22 4.38 -20.97
C ASP A 295 35.62 5.80 -20.92
N CYS A 296 35.29 6.31 -19.73
CA CYS A 296 34.81 7.68 -19.57
C CYS A 296 35.19 8.27 -18.22
N ASN A 297 34.97 9.57 -18.02
CA ASN A 297 35.29 10.30 -16.79
C ASN A 297 34.34 10.00 -15.60
N PHE A 298 33.71 8.83 -15.57
CA PHE A 298 32.85 8.44 -14.46
C PHE A 298 33.71 7.92 -13.31
N LYS A 299 33.64 8.61 -12.16
CA LYS A 299 34.27 8.21 -10.91
C LYS A 299 33.44 8.69 -9.73
N ASN A 300 32.91 7.77 -8.94
CA ASN A 300 32.07 8.06 -7.78
C ASN A 300 32.42 7.14 -6.60
N THR A 301 32.30 7.68 -5.39
CA THR A 301 32.47 6.93 -4.14
C THR A 301 31.12 6.77 -3.44
N TYR A 302 30.80 5.55 -2.99
CA TYR A 302 29.53 5.20 -2.35
C TYR A 302 29.76 4.69 -0.93
N TYR A 303 29.22 5.39 0.06
CA TYR A 303 29.35 5.06 1.49
C TYR A 303 28.19 4.17 1.95
N LEU A 304 28.50 2.90 2.26
CA LEU A 304 27.51 1.87 2.57
C LEU A 304 27.61 1.37 4.01
N GLY A 305 26.52 0.81 4.50
CA GLY A 305 26.42 0.17 5.81
C GLY A 305 25.84 1.06 6.91
N ARG A 306 26.29 0.83 8.16
CA ARG A 306 25.77 1.44 9.40
C ARG A 306 26.83 2.29 10.08
N SER A 307 26.52 3.54 10.39
CA SER A 307 27.45 4.58 10.87
C SER A 307 27.19 4.97 12.33
N GLY A 308 28.03 5.84 12.90
CA GLY A 308 27.76 6.46 14.21
C GLY A 308 26.54 7.40 14.20
N GLU A 309 26.17 7.90 13.02
CA GLU A 309 25.03 8.79 12.79
C GLU A 309 23.71 8.05 12.53
N ASP A 310 23.65 6.73 12.74
CA ASP A 310 22.42 5.96 12.51
C ASP A 310 21.25 6.42 13.39
N ARG A 311 21.51 7.17 14.46
CA ARG A 311 20.46 7.88 15.22
C ARG A 311 19.74 8.94 14.38
N LEU A 312 20.46 9.68 13.54
CA LEU A 312 19.85 10.67 12.63
C LEU A 312 19.04 9.97 11.55
N LEU A 313 19.62 8.93 10.94
CA LEU A 313 18.92 8.11 9.95
C LEU A 313 17.65 7.46 10.54
N PHE A 314 17.74 6.94 11.77
CA PHE A 314 16.58 6.43 12.49
C PHE A 314 15.54 7.53 12.72
N LYS A 315 15.95 8.72 13.17
CA LYS A 315 15.04 9.86 13.36
C LYS A 315 14.32 10.22 12.07
N GLU A 316 15.01 10.26 10.93
CA GLU A 316 14.41 10.49 9.61
C GLU A 316 13.40 9.41 9.24
N ILE A 317 13.71 8.13 9.50
CA ILE A 317 12.78 7.01 9.25
C ILE A 317 11.51 7.18 10.09
N ILE A 318 11.65 7.56 11.36
CA ILE A 318 10.50 7.80 12.26
C ILE A 318 9.69 9.01 11.79
N GLU A 319 10.36 10.10 11.37
CA GLU A 319 9.68 11.26 10.79
C GLU A 319 8.93 10.92 9.50
N GLU A 320 9.49 10.04 8.66
CA GLU A 320 8.81 9.53 7.46
C GLU A 320 7.60 8.66 7.79
N ILE A 321 7.71 7.75 8.76
CA ILE A 321 6.58 6.93 9.22
C ILE A 321 5.46 7.84 9.74
N ARG A 322 5.79 8.81 10.59
CA ARG A 322 4.83 9.77 11.15
C ARG A 322 4.20 10.67 10.09
N ALA A 323 4.95 11.00 9.04
CA ALA A 323 4.46 11.77 7.91
C ALA A 323 3.72 10.91 6.86
N GLY A 324 3.56 9.60 7.09
CA GLY A 324 2.93 8.67 6.16
C GLY A 324 3.70 8.45 4.84
N ARG A 325 5.00 8.72 4.83
CA ARG A 325 5.90 8.53 3.68
C ARG A 325 6.49 7.12 3.64
N VAL A 326 5.67 6.12 3.93
CA VAL A 326 6.03 4.70 3.89
C VAL A 326 5.09 3.93 2.98
N ASP A 327 5.50 2.73 2.59
CA ASP A 327 4.63 1.85 1.80
C ASP A 327 3.32 1.59 2.58
N PRO A 328 2.14 1.66 1.93
CA PRO A 328 0.88 1.51 2.63
C PRO A 328 0.75 0.16 3.38
N LEU A 329 1.37 -0.92 2.87
CA LEU A 329 1.39 -2.22 3.56
C LEU A 329 2.25 -2.19 4.84
N ILE A 330 3.37 -1.46 4.81
CA ILE A 330 4.20 -1.24 6.01
C ILE A 330 3.40 -0.46 7.05
N ALA A 331 2.64 0.56 6.64
CA ALA A 331 1.81 1.34 7.56
C ALA A 331 0.73 0.48 8.24
N ILE A 332 0.09 -0.43 7.50
CA ILE A 332 -0.90 -1.37 8.07
C ILE A 332 -0.24 -2.27 9.13
N ASP A 333 0.86 -2.95 8.80
CA ASP A 333 1.52 -3.86 9.73
C ASP A 333 2.02 -3.13 10.99
N LEU A 334 2.49 -1.89 10.87
CA LEU A 334 2.92 -1.08 12.02
C LEU A 334 1.78 -0.71 12.97
N VAL A 335 0.54 -0.63 12.48
CA VAL A 335 -0.64 -0.34 13.32
C VAL A 335 -1.21 -1.63 13.90
N GLN A 336 -1.30 -2.69 13.10
CA GLN A 336 -2.05 -3.88 13.48
C GLN A 336 -1.25 -4.89 14.30
N ARG A 337 0.09 -4.80 14.30
CA ARG A 337 0.98 -5.78 14.91
C ARG A 337 1.91 -5.16 15.94
N ASP A 338 2.15 -5.90 17.01
CA ASP A 338 3.09 -5.57 18.08
C ASP A 338 4.46 -6.24 17.91
N ASP A 339 4.56 -7.24 17.01
CA ASP A 339 5.77 -8.04 16.74
C ASP A 339 6.63 -7.50 15.57
N CYS A 340 6.47 -6.23 15.24
CA CYS A 340 7.16 -5.58 14.13
C CYS A 340 8.58 -5.10 14.50
N GLU A 341 9.60 -5.56 13.75
CA GLU A 341 10.97 -5.02 13.83
C GLU A 341 11.33 -4.22 12.57
N ILE A 342 11.92 -3.04 12.76
CA ILE A 342 12.45 -2.21 11.64
C ILE A 342 13.96 -2.39 11.54
N ASP A 343 14.42 -2.94 10.43
CA ASP A 343 15.83 -3.05 10.07
C ASP A 343 16.20 -2.04 8.97
N PHE A 344 17.25 -1.26 9.20
CA PHE A 344 17.72 -0.27 8.22
C PHE A 344 19.24 -0.25 8.00
N SER A 345 19.69 0.09 6.79
CA SER A 345 21.11 0.30 6.43
C SER A 345 21.25 1.22 5.22
N ARG A 346 22.43 1.80 4.98
CA ARG A 346 22.73 2.46 3.69
C ARG A 346 23.17 1.42 2.68
N GLU A 347 22.52 1.36 1.53
CA GLU A 347 22.77 0.35 0.50
C GLU A 347 22.77 0.97 -0.89
N LEU A 348 23.50 0.35 -1.81
CA LEU A 348 23.57 0.80 -3.20
C LEU A 348 22.39 0.24 -4.00
N TYR A 349 21.78 1.11 -4.79
CA TYR A 349 20.68 0.76 -5.69
C TYR A 349 21.04 1.14 -7.13
N ARG A 350 20.62 0.30 -8.09
CA ARG A 350 20.76 0.54 -9.53
C ARG A 350 19.41 0.67 -10.19
N CYS A 351 19.25 1.68 -11.02
CA CYS A 351 18.10 1.82 -11.89
C CYS A 351 18.12 0.77 -13.01
N ARG A 352 17.03 -0.01 -13.17
CA ARG A 352 16.92 -1.04 -14.21
C ARG A 352 16.87 -0.50 -15.64
N SER A 353 16.50 0.76 -15.82
CA SER A 353 16.31 1.36 -17.14
C SER A 353 17.50 2.20 -17.61
N CYS A 354 17.96 3.15 -16.80
CA CYS A 354 19.05 4.06 -17.19
C CYS A 354 20.39 3.72 -16.54
N GLY A 355 20.46 2.72 -15.66
CA GLY A 355 21.72 2.31 -15.02
C GLY A 355 22.20 3.22 -13.89
N THR A 356 21.56 4.37 -13.64
CA THR A 356 21.90 5.30 -12.55
C THR A 356 22.05 4.56 -11.22
N LEU A 357 23.16 4.84 -10.54
CA LEU A 357 23.51 4.32 -9.22
C LEU A 357 23.21 5.37 -8.16
N ASP A 358 22.65 4.95 -7.04
CA ASP A 358 22.32 5.85 -5.93
C ASP A 358 22.35 5.12 -4.59
N VAL A 359 22.72 5.82 -3.52
CA VAL A 359 22.69 5.28 -2.16
C VAL A 359 21.32 5.57 -1.55
N LYS A 360 20.63 4.53 -1.07
CA LYS A 360 19.35 4.66 -0.40
C LYS A 360 19.38 3.97 0.95
N LYS A 361 18.52 4.41 1.86
CA LYS A 361 18.27 3.74 3.14
C LYS A 361 17.44 2.48 2.90
N ARG A 362 18.01 1.29 3.01
CA ARG A 362 17.23 0.07 2.91
C ARG A 362 16.42 -0.13 4.20
N VAL A 363 15.16 0.30 4.21
CA VAL A 363 14.24 0.08 5.33
C VAL A 363 13.46 -1.21 5.09
N ARG A 364 13.44 -2.09 6.09
CA ARG A 364 12.71 -3.35 6.10
C ARG A 364 11.85 -3.44 7.35
N LEU A 365 10.60 -3.82 7.16
CA LEU A 365 9.74 -4.28 8.24
C LEU A 365 9.83 -5.80 8.28
N ILE A 366 10.17 -6.35 9.43
CA ILE A 366 10.30 -7.78 9.67
C ILE A 366 9.21 -8.16 10.66
N THR A 367 8.37 -9.11 10.28
CA THR A 367 7.43 -9.80 11.16
C THR A 367 7.83 -11.26 11.24
N LYS A 368 7.15 -12.04 12.08
CA LYS A 368 7.36 -13.50 12.13
C LYS A 368 7.07 -14.19 10.79
N ASP A 369 6.10 -13.66 10.03
CA ASP A 369 5.51 -14.33 8.88
C ASP A 369 6.16 -13.88 7.55
N HIS A 370 6.58 -12.61 7.47
CA HIS A 370 7.10 -12.04 6.24
C HIS A 370 8.08 -10.87 6.47
N THR A 371 8.65 -10.36 5.38
CA THR A 371 9.50 -9.16 5.40
C THR A 371 9.08 -8.23 4.26
N LEU A 372 8.67 -7.02 4.61
CA LEU A 372 8.39 -5.95 3.65
C LEU A 372 9.63 -5.07 3.50
N SER A 373 9.88 -4.58 2.30
CA SER A 373 11.00 -3.67 2.02
C SER A 373 10.51 -2.45 1.28
N MET A 374 10.94 -1.27 1.71
CA MET A 374 10.62 -0.02 1.02
C MET A 374 11.13 -0.04 -0.42
N MET A 375 10.31 0.47 -1.34
CA MET A 375 10.64 0.57 -2.76
C MET A 375 11.22 1.94 -3.11
N TYR A 376 12.22 1.97 -3.98
CA TYR A 376 12.85 3.19 -4.48
C TYR A 376 12.69 3.35 -5.98
N TYR A 377 12.55 4.58 -6.42
CA TYR A 377 12.43 4.96 -7.83
C TYR A 377 13.55 5.91 -8.22
N CYS A 378 14.03 5.75 -9.45
CA CYS A 378 15.11 6.56 -10.01
C CYS A 378 14.59 7.98 -10.31
N LEU A 379 15.27 9.00 -9.79
CA LEU A 379 14.87 10.40 -10.01
C LEU A 379 15.01 10.85 -11.47
N GLU A 380 15.94 10.25 -12.21
CA GLU A 380 16.19 10.58 -13.63
C GLU A 380 15.09 10.06 -14.57
N CYS A 381 14.64 8.82 -14.38
CA CYS A 381 13.75 8.15 -15.34
C CYS A 381 12.48 7.54 -14.74
N GLY A 382 12.28 7.63 -13.43
CA GLY A 382 11.11 7.10 -12.72
C GLY A 382 11.04 5.57 -12.60
N GLU A 383 12.04 4.83 -13.11
CA GLU A 383 12.05 3.37 -13.02
C GLU A 383 12.38 2.88 -11.60
N ARG A 384 11.81 1.74 -11.22
CA ARG A 384 12.15 1.05 -9.97
C ARG A 384 13.64 0.76 -9.90
N MET A 385 14.25 1.11 -8.78
CA MET A 385 15.63 0.77 -8.47
C MET A 385 15.70 -0.61 -7.81
N SER A 386 16.79 -1.32 -8.07
CA SER A 386 17.07 -2.63 -7.46
C SER A 386 18.25 -2.52 -6.54
N HIS A 387 18.09 -3.10 -5.34
CA HIS A 387 19.20 -3.25 -4.39
C HIS A 387 20.32 -4.08 -5.01
N ILE A 388 21.54 -3.58 -4.91
CA ILE A 388 22.74 -4.29 -5.32
C ILE A 388 23.35 -4.97 -4.10
N LYS A 389 23.42 -6.30 -4.15
CA LYS A 389 24.17 -7.07 -3.15
C LYS A 389 25.66 -6.73 -3.27
N ARG A 390 26.35 -6.66 -2.13
CA ARG A 390 27.77 -6.33 -2.05
C ARG A 390 28.65 -7.09 -3.05
N GLY A 391 28.45 -8.41 -3.18
CA GLY A 391 29.21 -9.25 -4.10
C GLY A 391 29.03 -8.92 -5.59
N HIS A 392 28.03 -8.11 -5.95
CA HIS A 392 27.75 -7.71 -7.33
C HIS A 392 28.18 -6.26 -7.63
N ILE A 393 28.75 -5.54 -6.66
CA ILE A 393 29.19 -4.14 -6.86
C ILE A 393 30.33 -4.07 -7.89
N ALA A 394 31.23 -5.04 -7.88
CA ALA A 394 32.36 -5.14 -8.81
C ALA A 394 31.97 -5.48 -10.27
N SER A 395 30.70 -5.85 -10.50
CA SER A 395 30.19 -6.24 -11.82
C SER A 395 29.11 -5.28 -12.32
N LEU A 396 29.16 -4.03 -11.86
CA LEU A 396 28.22 -3.00 -12.30
C LEU A 396 28.69 -2.36 -13.60
N ASP A 397 27.73 -1.97 -14.43
CA ASP A 397 28.03 -1.24 -15.66
C ASP A 397 27.93 0.27 -15.43
N CYS A 398 28.74 1.02 -16.17
CA CYS A 398 28.79 2.47 -16.13
C CYS A 398 27.44 3.05 -16.55
N PRO A 399 26.86 3.99 -15.77
CA PRO A 399 25.59 4.62 -16.13
C PRO A 399 25.69 5.53 -17.36
N ARG A 400 26.91 5.86 -17.82
CA ARG A 400 27.13 6.75 -18.98
C ARG A 400 27.37 6.01 -20.28
N CYS A 401 28.32 5.06 -20.29
CA CYS A 401 28.72 4.34 -21.50
C CYS A 401 28.34 2.85 -21.49
N HIS A 402 27.77 2.33 -20.40
CA HIS A 402 27.36 0.93 -20.23
C HIS A 402 28.50 -0.10 -20.25
N GLU A 403 29.75 0.34 -20.21
CA GLU A 403 30.92 -0.54 -20.03
C GLU A 403 31.11 -0.94 -18.56
N GLN A 404 31.78 -2.07 -18.31
CA GLN A 404 31.98 -2.59 -16.96
C GLN A 404 32.79 -1.61 -16.10
N LEU A 405 32.30 -1.32 -14.88
CA LEU A 405 33.01 -0.53 -13.88
C LEU A 405 34.07 -1.37 -13.19
N ASN A 406 35.21 -0.74 -12.89
CA ASN A 406 36.23 -1.33 -12.05
C ASN A 406 36.09 -0.79 -10.62
N PRO A 407 35.98 -1.66 -9.60
CA PRO A 407 36.17 -1.23 -8.23
C PRO A 407 37.64 -0.84 -8.05
N VAL A 408 37.90 0.44 -7.81
CA VAL A 408 39.26 0.96 -7.66
C VAL A 408 39.70 0.95 -6.20
N GLU A 409 38.74 1.08 -5.27
CA GLU A 409 39.04 1.11 -3.84
C GLU A 409 37.87 0.56 -3.02
N GLU A 410 38.20 -0.27 -2.03
CA GLU A 410 37.31 -0.66 -0.92
C GLU A 410 37.94 -0.17 0.38
N ALA A 411 37.32 0.81 1.04
CA ALA A 411 37.84 1.42 2.26
C ALA A 411 36.82 1.33 3.40
N LEU A 412 37.31 1.20 4.64
CA LEU A 412 36.47 1.45 5.82
C LEU A 412 36.27 2.97 5.93
N TRP A 413 35.04 3.41 6.20
CA TRP A 413 34.75 4.81 6.49
C TRP A 413 34.36 4.97 7.97
N ASP A 414 34.73 6.10 8.55
CA ASP A 414 34.58 6.39 9.98
C ASP A 414 33.13 6.64 10.41
N GLY A 415 32.22 6.84 9.46
CA GLY A 415 30.81 7.06 9.70
C GLY A 415 30.38 8.52 9.69
N VAL A 416 31.27 9.43 9.28
CA VAL A 416 30.96 10.83 8.95
C VAL A 416 30.97 10.92 7.42
N ASP A 417 29.85 11.35 6.82
CA ASP A 417 29.83 11.62 5.38
C ASP A 417 30.80 12.80 5.12
N PRO A 418 31.84 12.65 4.28
CA PRO A 418 32.77 13.74 4.03
C PRO A 418 32.19 14.86 3.14
N ASN A 419 30.90 14.78 2.75
CA ASN A 419 30.21 15.75 1.89
C ASN A 419 29.17 16.60 2.63
#